data_AF-A0A2V4LU95-F1
#
_entry.id   AF-A0A2V4LU95-F1
#
_cell.length_a   1.000
_cell.length_b   1.000
_cell.length_c   1.000
_cell.angle_alpha   90.00
_cell.angle_beta   90.00
_cell.angle_gamma   90.00
#
_symmetry.space_group_name_H-M   'P 1'
#
loop_
_entity.id
_entity.type
_entity.pdbx_description
1 polymer ?
#
loop_
_entity_poly.entity_id
_entity_poly.type
_entity_poly.pdbx_seq_one_letter_code
_entity_poly.pdbx_strand_id
1 'polypeptide(L)'
;MITLRHLLLPLCALLGCAMVIYGGSLPDYWARRSMPEDMEPAYPVQWVLLFCVIVLAECGLLLAVLRPRSYRRSWGRAWCATLLAIPLALFWLTGVLHSPPHYGLHLQWWLLVCAALLVLSLYSSIAAWLHKRAERAAG
;
A
#
# COMPACT_ATOMS: atom_id res chain seq x y z
N MET A 1 -11.83 13.36 -19.35
CA MET A 1 -10.74 13.96 -18.55
C MET A 1 -10.40 13.03 -17.39
N ILE A 2 -9.22 12.40 -17.40
CA ILE A 2 -8.75 11.59 -16.27
C ILE A 2 -8.33 12.56 -15.17
N THR A 3 -9.15 12.68 -14.13
CA THR A 3 -8.80 13.50 -12.96
C THR A 3 -7.71 12.82 -12.12
N LEU A 4 -6.83 13.60 -11.49
CA LEU A 4 -5.67 13.13 -10.69
C LEU A 4 -6.01 11.98 -9.72
N ARG A 5 -7.19 12.03 -9.09
CA ARG A 5 -7.74 10.98 -8.22
C ARG A 5 -7.85 9.58 -8.86
N HIS A 6 -7.96 9.50 -10.17
CA HIS A 6 -7.97 8.23 -10.91
C HIS A 6 -6.57 7.69 -11.20
N LEU A 7 -5.56 8.56 -11.16
CA LEU A 7 -4.16 8.19 -11.40
C LEU A 7 -3.44 7.81 -10.11
N LEU A 8 -3.89 8.29 -8.95
CA LEU A 8 -3.21 8.02 -7.68
C LEU A 8 -3.04 6.52 -7.38
N LEU A 9 -4.08 5.71 -7.56
CA LEU A 9 -3.99 4.25 -7.29
C LEU A 9 -3.14 3.51 -8.33
N PRO A 10 -3.27 3.76 -9.65
CA PRO A 10 -2.34 3.24 -10.64
C PRO A 10 -0.88 3.65 -10.39
N LEU A 11 -0.63 4.92 -10.05
CA LEU A 11 0.72 5.41 -9.73
C LEU A 11 1.25 4.77 -8.45
N CYS A 12 0.40 4.57 -7.45
CA CYS A 12 0.74 3.87 -6.22
C CYS A 12 1.13 2.41 -6.51
N ALA A 13 0.37 1.72 -7.38
CA ALA A 13 0.70 0.36 -7.81
C ALA A 13 2.02 0.31 -8.59
N LEU A 14 2.24 1.25 -9.51
CA LEU A 14 3.50 1.35 -10.26
C LEU A 14 4.70 1.59 -9.33
N LEU A 15 4.55 2.46 -8.33
CA LEU A 15 5.56 2.70 -7.30
C LEU A 15 5.85 1.42 -6.51
N GLY A 16 4.81 0.69 -6.09
CA GLY A 16 4.95 -0.58 -5.37
C GLY A 16 5.68 -1.63 -6.20
N CYS A 17 5.28 -1.82 -7.46
CA CYS A 17 5.97 -2.73 -8.38
C CYS A 17 7.42 -2.32 -8.60
N ALA A 18 7.70 -1.03 -8.81
CA ALA A 18 9.07 -0.53 -8.97
C ALA A 18 9.93 -0.80 -7.73
N MET A 19 9.39 -0.58 -6.53
CA MET A 19 10.08 -0.89 -5.27
C MET A 19 10.35 -2.39 -5.13
N VAL A 20 9.38 -3.27 -5.42
CA VAL A 20 9.58 -4.72 -5.38
C VAL A 20 10.63 -5.20 -6.39
N ILE A 21 10.57 -4.69 -7.63
CA ILE A 21 11.53 -5.03 -8.69
C ILE A 21 12.94 -4.61 -8.28
N TYR A 22 13.09 -3.39 -7.77
CA TYR A 22 14.36 -2.90 -7.23
C TYR A 22 14.84 -3.75 -6.05
N GLY A 23 13.93 -4.17 -5.17
CA GLY A 23 14.24 -5.04 -4.04
C GLY A 23 14.76 -6.41 -4.45
N GLY A 24 14.34 -6.94 -5.60
CA GLY A 24 14.90 -8.18 -6.14
C GLY A 24 16.39 -8.05 -6.52
N SER A 25 16.88 -6.83 -6.76
CA SER A 25 18.27 -6.55 -7.11
C SER A 25 19.15 -6.24 -5.90
N LEU A 26 18.57 -6.16 -4.69
CA LEU A 26 19.33 -5.89 -3.47
C LEU A 26 19.97 -7.18 -2.93
N PRO A 27 21.13 -7.08 -2.26
CA PRO A 27 21.77 -8.24 -1.64
C PRO A 27 20.85 -8.90 -0.61
N ASP A 28 20.59 -10.19 -0.79
CA ASP A 28 19.81 -11.01 0.14
C ASP A 28 20.76 -11.82 1.03
N TYR A 29 20.84 -11.41 2.29
CA TYR A 29 21.64 -12.08 3.32
C TYR A 29 21.22 -13.54 3.52
N TRP A 30 19.92 -13.83 3.51
CA TRP A 30 19.38 -15.15 3.79
C TRP A 30 19.59 -16.11 2.62
N ALA A 31 19.44 -15.62 1.38
CA ALA A 31 19.80 -16.39 0.20
C ALA A 31 21.30 -16.70 0.18
N ARG A 32 22.16 -15.70 0.42
CA ARG A 32 23.61 -15.90 0.45
C ARG A 32 24.05 -16.86 1.57
N ARG A 33 23.44 -16.78 2.74
CA ARG A 33 23.74 -17.67 3.87
C ARG A 33 23.43 -19.14 3.59
N SER A 34 22.49 -19.43 2.69
CA SER A 34 22.09 -20.80 2.35
C SER A 34 22.79 -21.36 1.11
N MET A 35 23.66 -20.57 0.47
CA MET A 35 24.38 -20.92 -0.75
C MET A 35 25.89 -21.11 -0.49
N PRO A 36 26.58 -21.92 -1.31
CA PRO A 36 28.05 -21.96 -1.34
C PRO A 36 28.68 -20.58 -1.63
N GLU A 37 29.85 -20.31 -1.06
CA GLU A 37 30.51 -18.98 -1.11
C GLU A 37 30.90 -18.51 -2.52
N ASP A 38 31.02 -19.44 -3.48
CA ASP A 38 31.40 -19.18 -4.87
C ASP A 38 30.21 -18.91 -5.81
N MET A 39 28.98 -18.97 -5.29
CA MET A 39 27.77 -18.74 -6.07
C MET A 39 27.04 -17.45 -5.65
N GLU A 40 26.63 -16.67 -6.65
CA GLU A 40 25.75 -15.53 -6.44
C GLU A 40 24.27 -15.94 -6.61
N PRO A 41 23.35 -15.43 -5.78
CA PRO A 41 21.93 -15.73 -5.92
C PRO A 41 21.40 -15.21 -7.26
N ALA A 42 20.66 -16.05 -7.99
CA ALA A 42 19.92 -15.61 -9.15
C ALA A 42 18.79 -14.64 -8.76
N TYR A 43 18.44 -13.72 -9.66
CA TYR A 43 17.34 -12.79 -9.43
C TYR A 43 16.01 -13.55 -9.17
N PRO A 44 15.27 -13.24 -8.09
CA PRO A 44 14.09 -14.02 -7.68
C PRO A 44 12.84 -13.66 -8.50
N VAL A 45 12.87 -13.92 -9.81
CA VAL A 45 11.81 -13.54 -10.78
C VAL A 45 10.42 -13.96 -10.32
N GLN A 46 10.26 -15.22 -9.89
CA GLN A 46 8.97 -15.76 -9.47
C GLN A 46 8.38 -14.99 -8.29
N TRP A 47 9.18 -14.68 -7.27
CA TRP A 47 8.72 -13.97 -6.07
C TRP A 47 8.46 -12.49 -6.37
N VAL A 48 9.32 -11.85 -7.16
CA VAL A 48 9.10 -10.46 -7.62
C VAL A 48 7.79 -10.32 -8.38
N LEU A 49 7.51 -11.23 -9.31
CA LEU A 49 6.26 -11.23 -10.07
C LEU A 49 5.05 -11.47 -9.16
N LEU A 50 5.15 -12.40 -8.21
CA LEU A 50 4.09 -12.64 -7.23
C LEU A 50 3.79 -11.37 -6.41
N PHE A 51 4.81 -10.69 -5.91
CA PHE A 51 4.64 -9.45 -5.16
C PHE A 51 4.07 -8.32 -6.03
N CYS A 52 4.43 -8.24 -7.31
CA CYS A 52 3.79 -7.30 -8.23
C CYS A 52 2.29 -7.58 -8.39
N VAL A 53 1.88 -8.86 -8.48
CA VAL A 53 0.46 -9.25 -8.53
C VAL A 53 -0.23 -8.90 -7.21
N ILE A 54 0.42 -9.11 -6.07
CA ILE A 54 -0.09 -8.72 -4.75
C ILE A 54 -0.32 -7.20 -4.68
N VAL A 55 0.66 -6.39 -5.07
CA VAL A 55 0.54 -4.92 -5.13
C VAL A 55 -0.65 -4.49 -5.98
N LEU A 56 -0.84 -5.11 -7.14
CA LEU A 56 -1.98 -4.83 -8.02
C LEU A 56 -3.31 -5.23 -7.37
N ALA A 57 -3.37 -6.38 -6.71
CA ALA A 57 -4.56 -6.86 -6.01
C ALA A 57 -4.92 -5.95 -4.82
N GLU A 58 -3.93 -5.55 -4.03
CA GLU A 58 -4.08 -4.63 -2.90
C GLU A 58 -4.57 -3.25 -3.37
N CYS A 59 -3.99 -2.71 -4.45
CA CYS A 59 -4.48 -1.47 -5.07
C CYS A 59 -5.89 -1.63 -5.65
N GLY A 60 -6.20 -2.78 -6.24
CA GLY A 60 -7.53 -3.12 -6.74
C GLY A 60 -8.58 -3.17 -5.62
N LEU A 61 -8.21 -3.73 -4.47
CA LEU A 61 -9.04 -3.76 -3.27
C LEU A 61 -9.31 -2.34 -2.75
N LEU A 62 -8.27 -1.51 -2.65
CA LEU A 62 -8.41 -0.10 -2.27
C LEU A 62 -9.27 0.67 -3.28
N LEU A 63 -9.13 0.40 -4.58
CA LEU A 63 -9.97 0.98 -5.62
C LEU A 63 -11.44 0.60 -5.43
N ALA A 64 -11.73 -0.66 -5.10
CA ALA A 64 -13.08 -1.16 -4.88
C ALA A 64 -13.75 -0.54 -3.64
N VAL A 65 -12.97 -0.32 -2.57
CA VAL A 65 -13.46 0.31 -1.32
C VAL A 65 -13.61 1.82 -1.48
N LEU A 66 -12.57 2.51 -1.96
CA LEU A 66 -12.55 3.97 -2.10
C LEU A 66 -13.35 4.48 -3.29
N ARG A 67 -13.64 3.65 -4.32
CA ARG A 67 -14.32 3.99 -5.59
C ARG A 67 -14.13 5.46 -5.98
N PRO A 68 -12.94 5.85 -6.48
CA PRO A 68 -12.55 7.24 -6.68
C PRO A 68 -13.53 8.07 -7.53
N ARG A 69 -14.31 7.41 -8.42
CA ARG A 69 -15.34 8.04 -9.25
C ARG A 69 -16.47 8.68 -8.45
N SER A 70 -16.89 8.06 -7.35
CA SER A 70 -17.98 8.55 -6.50
C SER A 70 -17.48 9.10 -5.16
N TYR A 71 -16.16 9.19 -4.97
CA TYR A 71 -15.58 9.59 -3.69
C TYR A 71 -15.75 11.10 -3.47
N ARG A 72 -16.66 11.46 -2.55
CA ARG A 72 -16.93 12.83 -2.11
C ARG A 72 -16.47 13.06 -0.67
N ARG A 73 -15.20 12.74 -0.36
CA ARG A 73 -14.62 12.86 1.01
C ARG A 73 -15.44 12.13 2.08
N SER A 74 -15.96 10.96 1.72
CA SER A 74 -16.77 10.16 2.63
C SER A 74 -15.87 9.59 3.74
N TRP A 75 -16.07 10.09 4.97
CA TRP A 75 -15.32 9.65 6.16
C TRP A 75 -15.43 8.14 6.37
N GLY A 76 -16.64 7.56 6.23
CA GLY A 76 -16.84 6.11 6.43
C GLY A 76 -16.06 5.24 5.43
N ARG A 77 -15.93 5.67 4.18
CA ARG A 77 -15.19 4.91 3.16
C ARG A 77 -13.68 5.00 3.36
N ALA A 78 -13.19 6.15 3.80
CA ALA A 78 -11.79 6.33 4.15
C ALA A 78 -11.43 5.42 5.33
N TRP A 79 -12.23 5.45 6.40
CA TRP A 79 -12.04 4.59 7.56
C TRP A 79 -12.14 3.11 7.22
N CYS A 80 -13.09 2.72 6.37
CA CYS A 80 -13.19 1.33 5.90
C CYS A 80 -11.91 0.89 5.17
N ALA A 81 -11.35 1.73 4.29
CA ALA A 81 -10.09 1.44 3.63
C ALA A 81 -8.91 1.36 4.61
N THR A 82 -8.82 2.28 5.57
CA THR A 82 -7.80 2.27 6.62
C THR A 82 -7.88 1.04 7.50
N LEU A 83 -9.08 0.70 7.98
CA LEU A 83 -9.33 -0.46 8.84
C LEU A 83 -9.12 -1.79 8.11
N LEU A 84 -9.19 -1.79 6.79
CA LEU A 84 -8.80 -2.94 5.98
C LEU A 84 -7.27 -3.00 5.79
N ALA A 85 -6.63 -1.86 5.58
CA ALA A 85 -5.20 -1.80 5.30
C ALA A 85 -4.32 -2.13 6.53
N ILE A 86 -4.73 -1.71 7.73
CA ILE A 86 -3.98 -1.93 8.97
C ILE A 86 -3.81 -3.43 9.29
N PRO A 87 -4.86 -4.27 9.34
CA PRO A 87 -4.71 -5.70 9.56
C PRO A 87 -3.82 -6.37 8.52
N LEU A 88 -3.91 -5.95 7.25
CA LEU A 88 -3.04 -6.48 6.20
C LEU A 88 -1.58 -6.07 6.43
N ALA A 89 -1.33 -4.85 6.91
CA ALA A 89 0.01 -4.41 7.30
C ALA A 89 0.56 -5.22 8.48
N LEU A 90 -0.28 -5.52 9.48
CA LEU A 90 0.11 -6.38 10.60
C LEU A 90 0.42 -7.81 10.15
N PHE A 91 -0.37 -8.35 9.22
CA PHE A 91 -0.09 -9.64 8.59
C PHE A 91 1.29 -9.64 7.93
N TRP A 92 1.58 -8.65 7.08
CA TRP A 92 2.89 -8.53 6.43
C TRP A 92 4.04 -8.25 7.42
N LEU A 93 3.77 -7.63 8.57
CA LEU A 93 4.81 -7.40 9.57
C LEU A 93 5.33 -8.73 10.16
N THR A 94 4.51 -9.78 10.19
CA THR A 94 4.89 -11.09 10.76
C THR A 94 6.05 -11.76 10.02
N GLY A 95 6.21 -11.51 8.71
CA GLY A 95 7.26 -12.13 7.90
C GLY A 95 8.60 -11.39 7.89
N VAL A 96 8.71 -10.20 8.49
CA VAL A 96 9.84 -9.29 8.21
C VAL A 96 11.22 -9.84 8.61
N LEU A 97 11.30 -10.61 9.69
CA LEU A 97 12.57 -11.00 10.33
C LEU A 97 13.46 -11.91 9.47
N HIS A 98 12.87 -12.74 8.62
CA HIS A 98 13.59 -13.68 7.76
C HIS A 98 13.18 -13.50 6.30
N SER A 99 12.88 -12.26 5.92
CA SER A 99 12.36 -11.95 4.60
C SER A 99 13.45 -11.47 3.62
N PRO A 100 13.33 -11.82 2.33
CA PRO A 100 14.13 -11.22 1.27
C PRO A 100 13.89 -9.71 1.13
N PRO A 101 14.81 -8.94 0.52
CA PRO A 101 14.67 -7.49 0.41
C PRO A 101 13.41 -7.01 -0.36
N HIS A 102 12.95 -7.75 -1.37
CA HIS A 102 11.72 -7.40 -2.11
C HIS A 102 10.47 -7.44 -1.23
N TYR A 103 10.42 -8.35 -0.24
CA TYR A 103 9.36 -8.38 0.78
C TYR A 103 9.43 -7.14 1.66
N GLY A 104 10.64 -6.77 2.12
CA GLY A 104 10.85 -5.59 2.95
C GLY A 104 10.40 -4.30 2.24
N LEU A 105 10.71 -4.15 0.96
CA LEU A 105 10.28 -3.00 0.18
C LEU A 105 8.77 -2.99 -0.12
N HIS A 106 8.15 -4.15 -0.33
CA HIS A 106 6.69 -4.26 -0.38
C HIS A 106 6.05 -3.79 0.94
N LEU A 107 6.56 -4.26 2.08
CA LEU A 107 6.06 -3.85 3.40
C LEU A 107 6.22 -2.34 3.63
N GLN A 108 7.38 -1.76 3.28
CA GLN A 108 7.60 -0.31 3.38
C GLN A 108 6.60 0.47 2.52
N TRP A 109 6.39 0.04 1.28
CA TRP A 109 5.38 0.62 0.40
C TRP A 109 3.98 0.52 1.02
N TRP A 110 3.59 -0.63 1.57
CA TRP A 110 2.28 -0.81 2.19
C TRP A 110 2.10 0.04 3.45
N LEU A 111 3.15 0.22 4.25
CA LEU A 111 3.12 1.13 5.41
C LEU A 111 2.91 2.60 4.98
N LEU A 112 3.53 3.03 3.87
CA LEU A 112 3.27 4.35 3.29
C LEU A 112 1.81 4.49 2.82
N VAL A 113 1.25 3.44 2.22
CA VAL A 113 -0.17 3.40 1.84
C VAL A 113 -1.06 3.53 3.08
N CYS A 114 -0.78 2.78 4.15
CA CYS A 114 -1.49 2.89 5.43
C CYS A 114 -1.43 4.30 6.00
N ALA A 115 -0.25 4.93 6.00
CA ALA A 115 -0.07 6.30 6.48
C ALA A 115 -0.90 7.30 5.64
N ALA A 116 -0.88 7.17 4.31
CA ALA A 116 -1.66 8.01 3.41
C ALA A 116 -3.18 7.83 3.65
N LEU A 117 -3.64 6.59 3.85
CA LEU A 117 -5.03 6.31 4.17
C LEU A 117 -5.45 6.88 5.53
N LEU A 118 -4.59 6.80 6.55
CA LEU A 118 -4.83 7.43 7.85
C LEU A 118 -5.00 8.95 7.71
N VAL A 119 -4.10 9.61 6.99
CA VAL A 119 -4.21 11.05 6.70
C VAL A 119 -5.52 11.37 5.98
N LEU A 120 -5.88 10.58 4.96
CA LEU A 120 -7.14 10.74 4.23
C LEU A 120 -8.37 10.57 5.13
N SER A 121 -8.34 9.59 6.03
CA SER A 121 -9.41 9.31 7.00
C SER A 121 -9.58 10.45 7.99
N LEU A 122 -8.49 10.93 8.58
CA LEU A 122 -8.50 12.08 9.49
C LEU A 122 -9.03 13.33 8.79
N TYR A 123 -8.52 13.63 7.59
CA TYR A 123 -8.97 14.77 6.80
C TYR A 123 -10.47 14.70 6.49
N SER A 124 -10.95 13.52 6.08
CA SER A 124 -12.37 13.31 5.76
C SER A 124 -13.27 13.42 7.00
N SER A 125 -12.81 12.92 8.15
CA SER A 125 -13.50 13.07 9.42
C SER A 125 -13.60 14.53 9.86
N ILE A 126 -12.52 15.29 9.78
CA ILE A 126 -12.50 16.72 10.13
C ILE A 126 -13.44 17.50 9.22
N ALA A 127 -13.39 17.27 7.90
CA ALA A 127 -14.27 17.93 6.95
C ALA A 127 -15.76 17.64 7.23
N ALA A 128 -16.10 16.39 7.57
CA ALA A 128 -17.46 16.01 7.94
C ALA A 128 -17.92 16.66 9.24
N TRP A 129 -17.03 16.77 10.24
CA TRP A 129 -17.34 17.43 11.51
C TRP A 129 -17.57 18.94 11.34
N LEU A 130 -16.72 19.62 10.57
CA LEU A 130 -16.86 21.05 10.28
C LEU A 130 -18.17 21.34 9.55
N HIS A 131 -18.55 20.49 8.57
CA HIS A 131 -19.80 20.65 7.84
C HIS A 131 -21.02 20.56 8.76
N LYS A 132 -21.08 19.52 9.63
CA LYS A 132 -22.14 19.39 10.63
C LYS A 132 -22.18 20.56 11.61
N ARG A 133 -21.04 21.12 11.98
CA ARG A 133 -20.97 22.27 12.89
C ARG A 133 -21.51 23.54 12.24
N ALA A 134 -21.24 23.75 10.95
CA ALA A 134 -21.78 24.87 10.19
C ALA A 134 -23.31 24.77 10.04
N GLU A 135 -23.84 23.58 9.75
CA GLU A 135 -25.30 23.36 9.68
C GLU A 135 -26.00 23.69 11.00
N ARG A 136 -25.43 23.27 12.14
CA ARG A 136 -25.96 23.58 13.48
C ARG A 136 -25.91 25.06 13.86
N ALA A 137 -25.05 25.85 13.23
CA ALA A 137 -24.95 27.29 13.50
C ALA A 137 -25.87 28.12 12.59
N ALA A 138 -26.42 27.52 11.53
CA ALA A 138 -27.25 28.18 10.52
C ALA A 138 -28.75 27.88 10.66
N GLY A 139 -29.13 26.91 11.50
CA GLY A 139 -30.53 26.59 11.86
C GLY A 139 -30.79 26.93 13.32
#